data_AF-A0A1W6ZMJ8-F1
#
_entry.id   AF-A0A1W6ZMJ8-F1
#
_cell.length_a   1.000
_cell.length_b   1.000
_cell.length_c   1.000
_cell.angle_alpha   90.00
_cell.angle_beta   90.00
_cell.angle_gamma   90.00
#
_symmetry.space_group_name_H-M   'P 1'
#
loop_
_entity.id
_entity.type
_entity.pdbx_description
1 polymer ?
#
loop_
_entity_poly.entity_id
_entity_poly.type
_entity_poly.pdbx_seq_one_letter_code
_entity_poly.pdbx_strand_id
1 'polypeptide(L)' 'MQMLQHTDFSVVVKNKARLPRPWRWEIYRAGRRTPIGHSDVYFETASEAKQAGQKALKLLLSEFPE' A
#
# COMPACT_ATOMS: atom_id res chain seq x y z
N MET A 1 -22.54 -10.21 -1.87
CA MET A 1 -21.15 -10.62 -2.14
C MET A 1 -20.45 -9.44 -2.79
N GLN A 2 -19.50 -8.79 -2.12
CA GLN A 2 -18.78 -7.64 -2.70
C GLN A 2 -17.64 -8.16 -3.57
N MET A 3 -17.79 -7.96 -4.88
CA MET A 3 -16.73 -8.14 -5.87
C MET A 3 -15.57 -7.24 -5.48
N LEU A 4 -14.46 -7.83 -5.05
CA LEU A 4 -13.20 -7.12 -4.80
C LEU A 4 -12.57 -6.82 -6.15
N GLN A 5 -12.97 -5.73 -6.78
CA GLN A 5 -12.33 -5.33 -8.03
C GLN A 5 -10.98 -4.70 -7.72
N HIS A 6 -9.99 -4.88 -8.61
CA HIS A 6 -8.67 -4.24 -8.50
C HIS A 6 -8.77 -2.71 -8.25
N THR A 7 -9.87 -2.10 -8.68
CA THR A 7 -10.24 -0.68 -8.50
C THR A 7 -10.51 -0.29 -7.05
N ASP A 8 -10.83 -1.24 -6.18
CA ASP A 8 -11.10 -0.98 -4.78
C ASP A 8 -9.83 -0.70 -3.98
N PHE A 9 -8.64 -0.96 -4.52
CA PHE A 9 -7.40 -0.82 -3.77
C PHE A 9 -6.59 0.39 -4.21
N SER A 10 -6.01 1.09 -3.23
CA SER A 10 -5.19 2.27 -3.47
C SER A 10 -3.93 2.22 -2.62
N VAL A 11 -2.77 2.39 -3.27
CA VAL A 11 -1.49 2.55 -2.59
C VAL A 11 -1.25 4.04 -2.35
N VAL A 12 -1.13 4.41 -1.08
CA VAL A 12 -0.81 5.77 -0.66
C VAL A 12 0.58 5.78 -0.04
N VAL A 13 1.43 6.69 -0.49
CA VAL A 13 2.73 6.93 0.13
C VAL A 13 2.60 8.10 1.10
N LYS A 14 3.00 7.88 2.36
CA LYS A 14 2.97 8.91 3.40
C LYS A 14 4.38 9.22 3.88
N ASN A 15 4.63 10.51 4.06
CA ASN A 15 5.81 11.01 4.77
C ASN A 15 5.44 11.10 6.26
N LYS A 16 5.93 10.16 7.08
CA LYS A 16 5.59 10.07 8.51
C LYS A 16 6.81 9.96 9.44
N ALA A 17 8.01 9.85 8.90
CA ALA A 17 9.21 9.64 9.69
C ALA A 17 10.22 10.79 9.54
N ARG A 18 11.10 10.93 10.52
CA ARG A 18 12.28 11.79 10.43
C ARG A 18 13.26 11.19 9.42
N LEU A 19 14.02 12.03 8.74
CA LEU A 19 15.12 11.62 7.86
C LEU A 19 16.04 10.62 8.58
N PRO A 20 16.64 9.64 7.87
CA PRO A 20 16.87 9.57 6.41
C PRO A 20 15.78 8.87 5.60
N ARG A 21 14.86 8.14 6.25
CA ARG A 21 13.82 7.33 5.58
C ARG A 21 12.44 7.80 6.00
N PRO A 22 11.91 8.89 5.40
CA PRO A 22 10.66 9.47 5.86
C PRO A 22 9.41 8.79 5.28
N TRP A 23 9.57 8.00 4.21
CA TRP A 23 8.45 7.49 3.41
C TRP A 23 8.02 6.09 3.81
N ARG A 24 6.71 5.85 3.86
CA ARG A 24 6.13 4.51 3.97
C ARG A 24 4.94 4.40 3.03
N TRP A 25 4.65 3.20 2.56
CA TRP A 25 3.44 2.94 1.80
C TRP A 25 2.35 2.35 2.69
N GLU A 26 1.10 2.63 2.35
CA GLU A 26 -0.11 2.10 2.98
C GLU A 26 -1.07 1.69 1.85
N ILE A 27 -1.68 0.52 1.96
CA ILE A 27 -2.71 0.02 1.04
C ILE A 27 -4.06 0.22 1.69
N TYR A 28 -4.95 0.92 1.00
CA TYR A 28 -6.34 1.10 1.38
C TYR A 28 -7.24 0.25 0.50
N ARG A 29 -8.40 -0.13 1.04
CA ARG A 29 -9.50 -0.76 0.31
C ARG A 29 -10.72 0.14 0.36
N ALA A 30 -11.46 0.24 -0.74
CA ALA A 30 -12.69 1.00 -0.84
C ALA A 30 -13.69 0.55 0.23
N GLY A 31 -14.35 1.52 0.85
CA GLY A 31 -15.25 1.28 1.99
C GLY A 31 -14.55 1.05 3.34
N ARG A 32 -13.20 1.01 3.40
CA ARG A 32 -12.45 0.97 4.67
C ARG A 32 -11.67 2.26 4.88
N ARG A 33 -11.83 2.87 6.06
CA ARG A 33 -11.04 4.03 6.50
C ARG A 33 -9.65 3.66 7.03
N THR A 34 -9.44 2.39 7.36
CA THR A 34 -8.15 1.88 7.86
C THR A 34 -7.36 1.24 6.74
N PRO A 35 -6.03 1.39 6.72
CA PRO A 35 -5.18 0.67 5.78
C PRO A 35 -5.26 -0.82 6.09
N ILE A 36 -5.32 -1.64 5.03
CA ILE A 36 -5.31 -3.10 5.12
C ILE A 36 -3.89 -3.68 5.06
N GLY A 37 -2.93 -2.87 4.62
CA GLY A 37 -1.52 -3.23 4.54
C GLY A 37 -0.65 -1.99 4.62
N HIS A 38 0.57 -2.14 5.11
CA HIS A 38 1.54 -1.05 5.16
C HIS A 38 2.95 -1.62 5.20
N SER A 39 3.94 -0.77 4.92
CA SER A 39 5.34 -1.16 5.13
C SER A 39 5.74 -1.05 6.60
N ASP A 40 6.36 -2.11 7.10
CA ASP A 40 7.08 -2.09 8.39
C ASP A 40 8.38 -1.29 8.29
N VAL A 41 8.96 -1.26 7.09
CA VAL A 41 10.16 -0.48 6.78
C VAL A 41 9.80 0.89 6.20
N TYR A 42 10.69 1.85 6.43
CA TYR A 42 10.64 3.15 5.80
C TYR A 42 11.62 3.23 4.63
N PHE A 43 11.30 4.03 3.64
CA PHE A 43 12.05 4.23 2.40
C PHE A 43 12.63 5.65 2.35
N GLU A 44 13.76 5.77 1.66
CA GLU A 44 14.47 7.04 1.46
C GLU A 44 13.71 7.93 0.49
N THR A 45 13.05 7.33 -0.50
CA THR A 45 12.29 8.05 -1.52
C THR A 45 10.82 7.63 -1.59
N ALA A 46 9.97 8.58 -1.99
CA ALA A 46 8.56 8.31 -2.23
C ALA A 46 8.35 7.32 -3.39
N SER A 47 9.24 7.36 -4.39
CA SER A 47 9.21 6.46 -5.54
C SER A 47 9.46 5.00 -5.15
N GLU A 48 10.46 4.74 -4.31
CA GLU A 48 10.72 3.38 -3.79
C GLU A 48 9.55 2.88 -2.95
N ALA A 49 9.02 3.72 -2.06
CA ALA A 49 7.84 3.38 -1.28
C ALA A 49 6.64 3.06 -2.19
N LYS A 50 6.41 3.85 -3.25
CA LYS A 50 5.33 3.63 -4.21
C LYS A 50 5.50 2.30 -4.95
N GLN A 51 6.71 2.02 -5.45
CA GLN A 51 7.01 0.77 -6.15
C GLN A 51 6.84 -0.45 -5.24
N ALA A 52 7.35 -0.37 -4.00
CA ALA A 52 7.18 -1.42 -3.01
C ALA A 52 5.70 -1.65 -2.68
N GLY A 53 4.92 -0.59 -2.47
CA GLY A 53 3.49 -0.70 -2.19
C GLY A 53 2.68 -1.23 -3.37
N GLN A 54 3.03 -0.88 -4.62
CA GLN A 54 2.41 -1.46 -5.81
C GLN A 54 2.72 -2.95 -5.96
N LYS A 55 3.96 -3.37 -5.68
CA LYS A 55 4.32 -4.81 -5.66
C LYS A 55 3.54 -5.54 -4.57
N ALA A 56 3.46 -4.99 -3.37
CA ALA A 56 2.69 -5.57 -2.27
C ALA A 56 1.20 -5.66 -2.61
N LEU A 57 0.62 -4.63 -3.26
CA LEU A 57 -0.75 -4.67 -3.74
C LEU A 57 -0.95 -5.76 -4.81
N LYS A 58 -0.01 -5.90 -5.75
CA LYS A 58 -0.09 -6.95 -6.77
C LYS A 58 -0.03 -8.35 -6.15
N LEU A 59 0.82 -8.56 -5.15
CA LEU A 59 0.89 -9.82 -4.40
C LEU A 59 -0.41 -10.08 -3.64
N LEU A 60 -0.93 -9.07 -2.94
CA LEU A 60 -2.19 -9.16 -2.22
C LEU A 60 -3.34 -9.56 -3.15
N LEU A 61 -3.44 -8.93 -4.33
CA LEU A 61 -4.42 -9.30 -5.34
C LEU A 61 -4.19 -10.69 -5.96
N SER A 62 -2.94 -11.15 -5.99
CA SER A 62 -2.59 -12.48 -6.50
C SER A 62 -2.80 -13.61 -5.50
N GLU A 63 -2.79 -13.32 -4.19
CA GLU A 63 -3.06 -14.26 -3.10
C GLU A 63 -4.57 -14.43 -2.82
N PHE A 64 -5.39 -13.53 -3.34
CA PHE A 64 -6.85 -13.70 -3.42
C PHE A 64 -7.31 -13.98 -4.86
N PRO A 65 -6.87 -15.10 -5.49
CA PRO A 65 -7.58 -15.60 -6.65
C PRO A 65 -8.93 -16.14 -6.15
N GLU A 66 -10.00 -15.60 -6.71
CA GLU A 66 -11.41 -16.02 -6.64
C GLU A 66 -11.79 -17.20 -5.72
#